data_AF-A0A1Y5FPT5-F1
#
_entry.id   AF-A0A1Y5FPT5-F1
#
_cell.length_a   1.000
_cell.length_b   1.000
_cell.length_c   1.000
_cell.angle_alpha   90.00
_cell.angle_beta   90.00
_cell.angle_gamma   90.00
#
_symmetry.space_group_name_H-M   'P 1'
#
loop_
_entity.id
_entity.type
_entity.pdbx_description
1 polymer ?
#
loop_
_entity_poly.entity_id
_entity_poly.type
_entity_poly.pdbx_seq_one_letter_code
_entity_poly.pdbx_strand_id
1 'polypeptide(L)'
;MSPEIEQFLSGMKKTIEEVVIPNLTDRFAQEQAGIVAASLGFLGLIQDKAFHYELLENQEYKRVLTDVNDLLNHTSSAPESITDITAKITEHFTRDQVGDPTHLRPYKFIRASNEVMKELLCEFIQQQPQMSTELRSAFEALMKPFFKAIEVRERSWVKALGFDPEAEQQADIADLLYKDGFLNIDKP
;
A
#
# COMPACT_ATOMS: atom_id res chain seq x y z
N MET A 1 26.38 -11.43 -17.71
CA MET A 1 25.52 -10.54 -16.91
C MET A 1 24.11 -10.74 -17.42
N SER A 2 23.17 -11.13 -16.57
CA SER A 2 21.76 -11.17 -16.94
C SER A 2 21.24 -9.73 -16.99
N PRO A 3 20.47 -9.33 -18.02
CA PRO A 3 19.90 -7.98 -18.09
C PRO A 3 18.99 -7.74 -16.89
N GLU A 4 19.04 -6.54 -16.35
CA GLU A 4 18.14 -6.12 -15.27
C GLU A 4 16.71 -6.01 -15.81
N ILE A 5 15.71 -6.20 -14.95
CA ILE A 5 14.29 -6.14 -15.33
C ILE A 5 13.96 -4.80 -15.98
N GLU A 6 14.53 -3.70 -15.48
CA GLU A 6 14.34 -2.37 -16.05
C GLU A 6 14.82 -2.27 -17.51
N GLN A 7 15.99 -2.86 -17.80
CA GLN A 7 16.55 -2.89 -19.17
C GLN A 7 15.65 -3.70 -20.10
N PHE A 8 15.10 -4.82 -19.60
CA PHE A 8 14.17 -5.65 -20.36
C PHE A 8 12.86 -4.92 -20.68
N LEU A 9 12.23 -4.29 -19.68
CA LEU A 9 11.01 -3.51 -19.83
C LEU A 9 11.20 -2.32 -20.78
N SER A 10 12.31 -1.60 -20.64
CA SER A 10 12.69 -0.49 -21.52
C SER A 10 12.88 -0.94 -22.97
N GLY A 11 13.58 -2.07 -23.19
CA GLY A 11 13.75 -2.65 -24.52
C GLY A 11 12.43 -3.08 -25.17
N MET A 12 11.52 -3.69 -24.42
CA MET A 12 10.19 -4.05 -24.91
C MET A 12 9.37 -2.81 -25.28
N LYS A 13 9.35 -1.80 -24.40
CA LYS A 13 8.64 -0.53 -24.65
C LYS A 13 9.12 0.11 -25.95
N LYS A 14 10.45 0.26 -26.09
CA LYS A 14 11.08 0.82 -27.29
C LYS A 14 10.71 0.04 -28.56
N THR A 15 10.69 -1.29 -28.48
CA THR A 15 10.28 -2.12 -29.61
C THR A 15 8.83 -1.86 -30.01
N ILE A 16 7.92 -1.70 -29.05
CA ILE A 16 6.53 -1.38 -29.35
C ILE A 16 6.40 0.00 -29.99
N GLU A 17 7.04 1.01 -29.41
CA GLU A 17 6.94 2.41 -29.86
C GLU A 17 7.61 2.67 -31.21
N GLU A 18 8.80 2.09 -31.43
CA GLU A 18 9.62 2.40 -32.60
C GLU A 18 9.48 1.38 -33.74
N VAL A 19 9.03 0.16 -33.45
CA VAL A 19 8.92 -0.91 -34.45
C VAL A 19 7.47 -1.35 -34.64
N VAL A 20 6.73 -1.69 -33.58
CA VAL A 20 5.38 -2.26 -33.74
C VAL A 20 4.38 -1.19 -34.19
N ILE A 21 4.20 -0.12 -33.41
CA ILE A 21 3.20 0.93 -33.68
C ILE A 21 3.34 1.52 -35.09
N PRO A 22 4.54 1.88 -35.58
CA PRO A 22 4.70 2.45 -36.93
C PRO A 22 4.31 1.48 -38.06
N ASN A 23 4.34 0.16 -37.81
CA ASN A 23 3.97 -0.86 -38.79
C ASN A 23 2.50 -1.31 -38.67
N LEU A 24 1.75 -0.84 -37.67
CA LEU A 24 0.32 -1.10 -37.58
C LEU A 24 -0.45 -0.13 -38.47
N THR A 25 -1.41 -0.65 -39.23
CA THR A 25 -2.29 0.16 -40.09
C THR A 25 -3.67 0.41 -39.48
N ASP A 26 -4.08 -0.42 -38.51
CA ASP A 26 -5.35 -0.31 -37.81
C ASP A 26 -5.22 0.62 -36.60
N ARG A 27 -6.09 1.62 -36.52
CA ARG A 27 -6.05 2.65 -35.47
C ARG A 27 -6.31 2.05 -34.08
N PHE A 28 -7.26 1.11 -33.97
CA PHE A 28 -7.54 0.48 -32.70
C PHE A 28 -6.33 -0.33 -32.22
N ALA A 29 -5.68 -1.08 -33.10
CA ALA A 29 -4.44 -1.81 -32.80
C ALA A 29 -3.31 -0.87 -32.36
N GLN A 30 -3.15 0.30 -32.99
CA GLN A 30 -2.18 1.32 -32.57
C GLN A 30 -2.47 1.83 -31.15
N GLU A 31 -3.74 2.12 -30.83
CA GLU A 31 -4.16 2.55 -29.50
C GLU A 31 -3.88 1.47 -28.44
N GLN A 32 -4.21 0.19 -28.73
CA GLN A 32 -3.90 -0.92 -27.83
C GLN A 32 -2.39 -1.11 -27.63
N ALA A 33 -1.60 -1.01 -28.69
CA ALA A 33 -0.14 -1.08 -28.59
C ALA A 33 0.44 0.09 -27.78
N GLY A 34 -0.13 1.29 -27.90
CA GLY A 34 0.21 2.44 -27.06
C GLY A 34 -0.05 2.19 -25.57
N ILE A 35 -1.18 1.58 -25.22
CA ILE A 35 -1.51 1.18 -23.84
C ILE A 35 -0.48 0.18 -23.30
N VAL A 36 -0.06 -0.81 -24.11
CA VAL A 36 0.97 -1.78 -23.70
C VAL A 36 2.31 -1.08 -23.47
N ALA A 37 2.74 -0.18 -24.35
CA ALA A 37 3.97 0.59 -24.18
C ALA A 37 3.95 1.45 -22.91
N ALA A 38 2.83 2.14 -22.65
CA ALA A 38 2.61 2.90 -21.42
C ALA A 38 2.69 2.00 -20.17
N SER A 39 2.06 0.81 -20.22
CA SER A 39 2.07 -0.16 -19.11
C SER A 39 3.47 -0.71 -18.83
N LEU A 40 4.29 -0.93 -19.86
CA LEU A 40 5.70 -1.32 -19.71
C LEU A 40 6.53 -0.22 -19.07
N GLY A 41 6.32 1.04 -19.50
CA GLY A 41 6.95 2.21 -18.88
C GLY A 41 6.57 2.34 -17.41
N PHE A 42 5.29 2.16 -17.09
CA PHE A 42 4.79 2.13 -15.73
C PHE A 42 5.47 1.05 -14.88
N LEU A 43 5.50 -0.20 -15.35
CA LEU A 43 6.16 -1.30 -14.63
C LEU A 43 7.64 -1.00 -14.36
N GLY A 44 8.33 -0.36 -15.30
CA GLY A 44 9.72 0.08 -15.12
C GLY A 44 9.90 1.04 -13.95
N LEU A 45 8.93 1.92 -13.70
CA LEU A 45 8.97 2.90 -12.62
C LEU A 45 8.67 2.29 -11.24
N ILE A 46 7.82 1.26 -11.17
CA ILE A 46 7.27 0.77 -9.89
C ILE A 46 7.84 -0.58 -9.42
N GLN A 47 8.42 -1.41 -10.30
CA GLN A 47 8.76 -2.79 -9.98
C GLN A 47 9.74 -2.94 -8.79
N ASP A 48 10.73 -2.04 -8.71
CA ASP A 48 11.73 -2.00 -7.64
C ASP A 48 11.18 -1.46 -6.31
N LYS A 49 9.99 -0.83 -6.36
CA LYS A 49 9.33 -0.18 -5.22
C LYS A 49 8.25 -1.05 -4.60
N ALA A 50 7.78 -2.10 -5.28
CA ALA A 50 6.68 -2.94 -4.81
C ALA A 50 6.96 -3.60 -3.46
N PHE A 51 8.19 -4.07 -3.24
CA PHE A 51 8.57 -4.64 -1.95
C PHE A 51 8.56 -3.58 -0.84
N HIS A 52 9.15 -2.42 -1.10
CA HIS A 52 9.23 -1.32 -0.14
C HIS A 52 7.87 -0.71 0.18
N TYR A 53 6.96 -0.69 -0.79
CA TYR A 53 5.57 -0.30 -0.58
C TYR A 53 4.89 -1.22 0.44
N GLU A 54 4.90 -2.53 0.19
CA GLU A 54 4.28 -3.51 1.09
C GLU A 54 4.92 -3.49 2.48
N LEU A 55 6.24 -3.26 2.54
CA LEU A 55 6.95 -3.17 3.81
C LEU A 55 6.55 -1.93 4.61
N LEU A 56 6.44 -0.77 3.97
CA LEU A 56 5.98 0.46 4.61
C LEU A 56 4.53 0.29 5.08
N GLU A 57 3.67 -0.19 4.20
CA GLU A 57 2.25 -0.44 4.51
C GLU A 57 2.10 -1.43 5.68
N ASN A 58 2.90 -2.49 5.72
CA ASN A 58 2.93 -3.44 6.83
C ASN A 58 3.21 -2.77 8.17
N GLN A 59 4.19 -1.89 8.21
CA GLN A 59 4.58 -1.21 9.44
C GLN A 59 3.53 -0.20 9.90
N GLU A 60 2.88 0.48 8.97
CA GLU A 60 1.77 1.37 9.30
C GLU A 60 0.54 0.61 9.79
N TYR A 61 0.20 -0.54 9.18
CA TYR A 61 -0.86 -1.40 9.69
C TYR A 61 -0.56 -1.91 11.10
N LYS A 62 0.67 -2.35 11.34
CA LYS A 62 1.12 -2.77 12.67
C LYS A 62 0.94 -1.64 13.69
N ARG A 63 1.42 -0.44 13.37
CA ARG A 63 1.30 0.74 14.24
C ARG A 63 -0.16 1.08 14.52
N VAL A 64 -0.98 1.23 13.49
CA VAL A 64 -2.37 1.67 13.65
C VAL A 64 -3.21 0.63 14.39
N LEU A 65 -2.98 -0.66 14.15
CA LEU A 65 -3.68 -1.72 14.88
C LEU A 65 -3.21 -1.81 16.34
N THR A 66 -1.94 -1.57 16.63
CA THR A 66 -1.46 -1.42 18.02
C THR A 66 -2.14 -0.23 18.71
N ASP A 67 -2.13 0.95 18.09
CA ASP A 67 -2.72 2.16 18.66
C ASP A 67 -4.24 2.00 18.92
N VAL A 68 -4.95 1.38 17.99
CA VAL A 68 -6.36 1.04 18.15
C VAL A 68 -6.57 0.03 19.27
N ASN A 69 -5.73 -1.01 19.35
CA ASN A 69 -5.85 -2.01 20.39
C ASN A 69 -5.62 -1.42 21.78
N ASP A 70 -4.63 -0.54 21.93
CA ASP A 70 -4.34 0.16 23.18
C ASP A 70 -5.50 1.09 23.58
N LEU A 71 -6.05 1.85 22.63
CA LEU A 71 -7.23 2.70 22.85
C LEU A 71 -8.42 1.89 23.41
N LEU A 72 -8.65 0.68 22.85
CA LEU A 72 -9.78 -0.16 23.22
C LEU A 72 -9.56 -0.91 24.54
N ASN A 73 -8.34 -1.39 24.80
CA ASN A 73 -7.99 -2.07 26.06
C ASN A 73 -8.07 -1.14 27.28
N HIS A 74 -7.89 0.16 27.10
CA HIS A 74 -8.03 1.15 28.17
C HIS A 74 -9.48 1.61 28.42
N THR A 75 -10.45 1.09 27.67
CA THR A 75 -11.87 1.46 27.81
C THR A 75 -12.64 0.37 28.56
N SER A 76 -13.06 0.66 29.80
CA SER A 76 -13.65 -0.30 30.75
C SER A 76 -14.99 -0.94 30.35
N SER A 77 -15.55 -0.62 29.17
CA SER A 77 -16.86 -1.11 28.71
C SER A 77 -16.91 -1.36 27.20
N ALA A 78 -15.84 -1.92 26.61
CA ALA A 78 -15.87 -2.32 25.22
C ALA A 78 -16.87 -3.48 24.99
N PRO A 79 -17.70 -3.43 23.93
CA PRO A 79 -18.52 -4.56 23.48
C PRO A 79 -17.72 -5.87 23.31
N GLU A 80 -18.37 -7.02 23.50
CA GLU A 80 -17.76 -8.35 23.31
C GLU A 80 -17.19 -8.53 21.90
N SER A 81 -17.92 -8.07 20.88
CA SER A 81 -17.48 -8.05 19.48
C SER A 81 -16.16 -7.32 19.26
N ILE A 82 -15.91 -6.23 19.99
CA ILE A 82 -14.67 -5.45 19.91
C ILE A 82 -13.54 -6.20 20.63
N THR A 83 -13.86 -6.84 21.75
CA THR A 83 -12.90 -7.65 22.52
C THR A 83 -12.39 -8.84 21.70
N ASP A 84 -13.27 -9.49 20.94
CA ASP A 84 -12.91 -10.60 20.04
C ASP A 84 -11.92 -10.15 18.95
N ILE A 85 -12.13 -8.98 18.36
CA ILE A 85 -11.24 -8.44 17.32
C ILE A 85 -9.86 -8.12 17.92
N THR A 86 -9.83 -7.51 19.10
CA THR A 86 -8.62 -7.28 19.89
C THR A 86 -7.85 -8.58 20.16
N ALA A 87 -8.54 -9.67 20.49
CA ALA A 87 -7.92 -10.97 20.70
C ALA A 87 -7.29 -11.52 19.40
N LYS A 88 -7.98 -11.41 18.26
CA LYS A 88 -7.45 -11.81 16.94
C LYS A 88 -6.19 -11.04 16.55
N ILE A 89 -6.16 -9.73 16.80
CA ILE A 89 -4.98 -8.88 16.53
C ILE A 89 -3.82 -9.29 17.42
N THR A 90 -4.09 -9.52 18.70
CA THR A 90 -3.07 -9.99 19.65
C THR A 90 -2.51 -11.34 19.21
N GLU A 91 -3.36 -12.27 18.76
CA GLU A 91 -2.93 -13.55 18.20
C GLU A 91 -2.08 -13.36 16.93
N HIS A 92 -2.50 -12.51 16.00
CA HIS A 92 -1.74 -12.22 14.79
C HIS A 92 -0.33 -11.70 15.12
N PHE A 93 -0.23 -10.74 16.05
CA PHE A 93 1.05 -10.20 16.49
C PHE A 93 1.91 -11.17 17.30
N THR A 94 1.42 -12.34 17.72
CA THR A 94 2.32 -13.39 18.23
C THR A 94 3.26 -13.94 17.15
N ARG A 95 2.85 -13.84 15.87
CA ARG A 95 3.57 -14.39 14.72
C ARG A 95 4.26 -13.33 13.86
N ASP A 96 3.78 -12.09 13.90
CA ASP A 96 4.32 -10.97 13.12
C ASP A 96 4.39 -9.71 13.98
N GLN A 97 5.40 -9.61 14.83
CA GLN A 97 5.51 -8.55 15.83
C GLN A 97 5.89 -7.20 15.18
N VAL A 98 5.57 -6.09 15.86
CA VAL A 98 5.96 -4.74 15.45
C VAL A 98 7.47 -4.58 15.35
N GLY A 99 8.23 -5.22 16.26
CA GLY A 99 9.69 -5.16 16.31
C GLY A 99 10.42 -6.21 15.45
N ASP A 100 9.69 -7.09 14.77
CA ASP A 100 10.33 -8.14 13.97
C ASP A 100 11.10 -7.53 12.78
N PRO A 101 12.23 -8.15 12.36
CA PRO A 101 12.97 -7.75 11.17
C PRO A 101 12.20 -8.14 9.90
N THR A 102 11.05 -7.49 9.68
CA THR A 102 10.07 -7.81 8.63
C THR A 102 10.68 -7.67 7.24
N HIS A 103 11.65 -6.77 7.07
CA HIS A 103 12.43 -6.59 5.84
C HIS A 103 13.23 -7.85 5.43
N LEU A 104 13.47 -8.80 6.34
CA LEU A 104 14.11 -10.09 6.05
C LEU A 104 13.11 -11.19 5.68
N ARG A 105 11.80 -10.92 5.74
CA ARG A 105 10.76 -11.89 5.39
C ARG A 105 10.51 -11.90 3.87
N PRO A 106 10.05 -13.04 3.32
CA PRO A 106 9.67 -13.11 1.91
C PRO A 106 8.54 -12.12 1.57
N TYR A 107 8.56 -11.52 0.39
CA TYR A 107 7.51 -10.63 -0.11
C TYR A 107 6.09 -11.19 0.07
N LYS A 108 5.90 -12.48 -0.25
CA LYS A 108 4.60 -13.17 -0.09
C LYS A 108 4.09 -13.20 1.35
N PHE A 109 5.00 -13.28 2.33
CA PHE A 109 4.63 -13.23 3.75
C PHE A 109 4.13 -11.83 4.12
N ILE A 110 4.88 -10.79 3.75
CA ILE A 110 4.55 -9.39 4.06
C ILE A 110 3.17 -9.04 3.48
N ARG A 111 2.95 -9.34 2.21
CA ARG A 111 1.67 -9.11 1.54
C ARG A 111 0.52 -9.86 2.21
N ALA A 112 0.70 -11.15 2.53
CA ALA A 112 -0.34 -11.91 3.21
C ALA A 112 -0.65 -11.35 4.61
N SER A 113 0.37 -10.86 5.33
CA SER A 113 0.19 -10.18 6.61
C SER A 113 -0.61 -8.88 6.45
N ASN A 114 -0.30 -8.07 5.44
CA ASN A 114 -1.05 -6.85 5.13
C ASN A 114 -2.53 -7.13 4.87
N GLU A 115 -2.86 -8.16 4.09
CA GLU A 115 -4.26 -8.54 3.83
C GLU A 115 -5.00 -8.93 5.12
N VAL A 116 -4.36 -9.71 6.00
CA VAL A 116 -4.96 -10.07 7.30
C VAL A 116 -5.18 -8.83 8.16
N MET A 117 -4.20 -7.92 8.23
CA MET A 117 -4.34 -6.68 8.99
C MET A 117 -5.41 -5.75 8.40
N LYS A 118 -5.58 -5.71 7.08
CA LYS A 118 -6.68 -5.01 6.39
C LYS A 118 -8.03 -5.57 6.81
N GLU A 119 -8.19 -6.88 6.80
CA GLU A 119 -9.42 -7.54 7.23
C GLU A 119 -9.76 -7.23 8.69
N LEU A 120 -8.77 -7.31 9.59
CA LEU A 120 -8.95 -6.97 11.01
C LEU A 120 -9.33 -5.50 11.22
N LEU A 121 -8.71 -4.58 10.47
CA LEU A 121 -9.08 -3.16 10.53
C LEU A 121 -10.51 -2.92 10.05
N CYS A 122 -10.93 -3.61 8.97
CA CYS A 122 -12.30 -3.58 8.49
C CYS A 122 -13.29 -4.09 9.54
N GLU A 123 -12.95 -5.16 10.27
CA GLU A 123 -13.78 -5.64 11.39
C GLU A 123 -13.99 -4.54 12.45
N PHE A 124 -12.95 -3.79 12.83
CA PHE A 124 -13.10 -2.66 13.76
C PHE A 124 -13.97 -1.54 13.22
N ILE A 125 -13.80 -1.17 11.95
CA ILE A 125 -14.60 -0.12 11.31
C ILE A 125 -16.08 -0.49 11.35
N GLN A 126 -16.42 -1.76 11.12
CA GLN A 126 -17.80 -2.24 11.19
C GLN A 126 -18.39 -2.17 12.61
N GLN A 127 -17.55 -2.19 13.65
CA GLN A 127 -18.02 -2.03 15.03
C GLN A 127 -18.18 -0.57 15.48
N GLN A 128 -17.78 0.43 14.68
CA GLN A 128 -17.95 1.85 15.03
C GLN A 128 -19.36 2.23 15.53
N PRO A 129 -20.48 1.72 14.97
CA PRO A 129 -21.81 2.02 15.47
C PRO A 129 -22.04 1.62 16.93
N GLN A 130 -21.31 0.63 17.44
CA GLN A 130 -21.40 0.11 18.80
C GLN A 130 -20.48 0.85 19.79
N MET A 131 -19.53 1.65 19.28
CA MET A 131 -18.64 2.47 20.11
C MET A 131 -19.41 3.67 20.69
N SER A 132 -19.05 4.09 21.92
CA SER A 132 -19.51 5.36 22.47
C SER A 132 -19.03 6.53 21.60
N THR A 133 -19.66 7.70 21.74
CA THR A 133 -19.30 8.90 20.97
C THR A 133 -17.84 9.31 21.18
N GLU A 134 -17.36 9.21 22.42
CA GLU A 134 -15.99 9.54 22.80
C GLU A 134 -15.00 8.56 22.15
N LEU A 135 -15.27 7.26 22.27
CA LEU A 135 -14.42 6.21 21.71
C LEU A 135 -14.39 6.28 20.18
N ARG A 136 -15.54 6.49 19.55
CA ARG A 136 -15.65 6.66 18.09
C ARG A 136 -14.83 7.86 17.62
N SER A 137 -14.91 8.98 18.34
CA SER A 137 -14.14 10.19 18.01
C SER A 137 -12.63 9.95 18.11
N ALA A 138 -12.19 9.24 19.15
CA ALA A 138 -10.78 8.86 19.31
C ALA A 138 -10.31 7.88 18.22
N PHE A 139 -11.13 6.88 17.90
CA PHE A 139 -10.86 5.93 16.81
C PHE A 139 -10.76 6.65 15.46
N GLU A 140 -11.69 7.54 15.13
CA GLU A 140 -11.65 8.34 13.90
C GLU A 140 -10.42 9.23 13.82
N ALA A 141 -9.97 9.80 14.95
CA ALA A 141 -8.76 10.62 14.99
C ALA A 141 -7.49 9.83 14.63
N LEU A 142 -7.44 8.52 14.94
CA LEU A 142 -6.38 7.61 14.50
C LEU A 142 -6.56 7.22 13.01
N MET A 143 -7.79 6.91 12.59
CA MET A 143 -8.05 6.41 11.24
C MET A 143 -7.89 7.43 10.13
N LYS A 144 -8.34 8.67 10.34
CA LYS A 144 -8.33 9.72 9.30
C LYS A 144 -6.94 9.98 8.72
N PRO A 145 -5.88 10.25 9.52
CA PRO A 145 -4.54 10.46 8.97
C PRO A 145 -3.99 9.19 8.29
N PHE A 146 -4.26 8.01 8.87
CA PHE A 146 -3.85 6.73 8.29
C PHE A 146 -4.43 6.48 6.89
N PHE A 147 -5.76 6.60 6.74
CA PHE A 147 -6.40 6.45 5.43
C PHE A 147 -5.98 7.54 4.45
N LYS A 148 -5.73 8.76 4.93
CA LYS A 148 -5.23 9.82 4.06
C LYS A 148 -3.84 9.50 3.50
N ALA A 149 -2.96 8.92 4.32
CA ALA A 149 -1.64 8.48 3.88
C ALA A 149 -1.72 7.36 2.84
N ILE A 150 -2.60 6.37 3.04
CA ILE A 150 -2.86 5.31 2.05
C ILE A 150 -3.38 5.90 0.75
N GLU A 151 -4.40 6.77 0.80
CA GLU A 151 -4.99 7.40 -0.38
C GLU A 151 -3.92 8.11 -1.22
N VAL A 152 -3.08 8.94 -0.58
CA VAL A 152 -2.00 9.67 -1.27
C VAL A 152 -1.00 8.70 -1.90
N ARG A 153 -0.62 7.64 -1.20
CA ARG A 153 0.30 6.62 -1.73
C ARG A 153 -0.29 5.85 -2.90
N GLU A 154 -1.54 5.39 -2.81
CA GLU A 154 -2.21 4.64 -3.88
C GLU A 154 -2.37 5.50 -5.14
N ARG A 155 -2.78 6.77 -4.99
CA ARG A 155 -2.86 7.72 -6.11
C ARG A 155 -1.49 7.94 -6.76
N SER A 156 -0.45 8.09 -5.96
CA SER A 156 0.94 8.23 -6.44
C SER A 156 1.44 6.94 -7.09
N TRP A 157 1.01 5.77 -6.60
CA TRP A 157 1.34 4.46 -7.16
C TRP A 157 0.81 4.30 -8.58
N VAL A 158 -0.39 4.80 -8.88
CA VAL A 158 -1.02 4.68 -10.21
C VAL A 158 -0.87 5.93 -11.08
N LYS A 159 -0.18 6.96 -10.60
CA LYS A 159 0.00 8.28 -11.25
C LYS A 159 0.36 8.18 -12.73
N ALA A 160 1.34 7.34 -13.08
CA ALA A 160 1.84 7.22 -14.45
C ALA A 160 0.86 6.51 -15.42
N LEU A 161 -0.23 5.94 -14.93
CA LEU A 161 -1.29 5.37 -15.77
C LEU A 161 -2.25 6.43 -16.33
N GLY A 162 -2.21 7.67 -15.81
CA GLY A 162 -3.01 8.79 -16.34
C GLY A 162 -4.51 8.71 -16.04
N PHE A 163 -4.92 7.85 -15.10
CA PHE A 163 -6.33 7.75 -14.67
C PHE A 163 -6.75 8.80 -13.65
N ASP A 164 -5.78 9.39 -12.92
CA ASP A 164 -6.05 10.43 -11.94
C ASP A 164 -6.02 11.82 -12.61
N PRO A 165 -7.13 12.57 -12.64
CA PRO A 165 -7.17 13.90 -13.24
C PRO A 165 -6.28 14.92 -12.52
N GLU A 166 -5.87 14.65 -11.28
CA GLU A 166 -4.97 15.48 -10.49
C GLU A 166 -3.57 14.86 -10.39
N ALA A 167 -3.21 13.93 -11.29
CA ALA A 167 -1.94 13.21 -11.28
C ALA A 167 -0.71 14.14 -11.17
N GLU A 168 -0.73 15.30 -11.85
CA GLU A 168 0.38 16.27 -11.81
C GLU A 168 0.60 16.91 -10.42
N GLN A 169 -0.43 16.90 -9.56
CA GLN A 169 -0.37 17.43 -8.20
C GLN A 169 0.11 16.38 -7.19
N GLN A 170 0.14 15.10 -7.57
CA GLN A 170 0.60 14.02 -6.72
C GLN A 170 2.13 13.96 -6.70
N ALA A 171 2.70 13.67 -5.54
CA ALA A 171 4.12 13.38 -5.40
C ALA A 171 4.50 12.12 -6.19
N ASP A 172 5.79 11.95 -6.50
CA ASP A 172 6.24 10.67 -7.02
C ASP A 172 6.27 9.64 -5.89
N ILE A 173 5.93 8.39 -6.21
CA ILE A 173 5.88 7.33 -5.21
C ILE A 173 7.21 7.14 -4.48
N ALA A 174 8.33 7.42 -5.15
CA ALA A 174 9.66 7.37 -4.53
C ALA A 174 9.81 8.39 -3.38
N ASP A 175 9.26 9.59 -3.53
CA ASP A 175 9.32 10.65 -2.52
C ASP A 175 8.47 10.32 -1.29
N LEU A 176 7.44 9.49 -1.47
CA LEU A 176 6.59 9.01 -0.39
C LEU A 176 7.19 7.80 0.33
N LEU A 177 7.84 6.91 -0.43
CA LEU A 177 8.44 5.69 0.11
C LEU A 177 9.79 5.95 0.78
N TYR A 178 10.55 6.94 0.33
CA TYR A 178 11.90 7.16 0.81
C TYR A 178 12.12 8.57 1.35
N LYS A 179 12.86 8.65 2.46
CA LYS A 179 13.31 9.89 3.09
C LYS A 179 14.78 9.76 3.43
N ASP A 180 15.59 10.70 2.96
CA ASP A 180 17.05 10.70 3.15
C ASP A 180 17.74 9.40 2.71
N GLY A 181 17.19 8.72 1.69
CA GLY A 181 17.70 7.44 1.16
C GLY A 181 17.30 6.19 1.97
N PHE A 182 16.46 6.34 3.00
CA PHE A 182 15.91 5.25 3.79
C PHE A 182 14.42 5.10 3.52
N LEU A 183 13.86 3.91 3.75
CA LEU A 183 12.40 3.74 3.77
C LEU A 183 11.80 4.72 4.79
N ASN A 184 10.74 5.41 4.40
CA ASN A 184 10.04 6.42 5.19
C ASN A 184 9.18 5.77 6.28
N ILE A 185 9.85 5.01 7.14
CA ILE A 185 9.30 4.43 8.34
C ILE A 185 9.51 5.50 9.39
N ASP A 186 8.48 6.27 9.70
CA ASP A 186 8.56 7.22 10.81
C ASP A 186 9.07 6.46 12.04
N LYS A 187 10.28 6.78 12.49
CA LYS A 187 10.84 6.18 13.69
C LYS A 187 9.85 6.40 14.84
N PRO A 188 9.68 5.40 15.73
CA PRO A 188 8.86 5.56 16.92
C PRO A 188 9.24 6.80 17.71
#